data_AF-A0A7S2TDZ8-F1
#
_entry.id   AF-A0A7S2TDZ8-F1
#
_cell.length_a   1.000
_cell.length_b   1.000
_cell.length_c   1.000
_cell.angle_alpha   90.00
_cell.angle_beta   90.00
_cell.angle_gamma   90.00
#
_symmetry.space_group_name_H-M   'P 1'
#
loop_
_entity.id
_entity.type
_entity.pdbx_description
1 polymer ?
#
loop_
_entity_poly.entity_id
_entity_poly.type
_entity_poly.pdbx_seq_one_letter_code
_entity_poly.pdbx_strand_id
1 'polypeptide(L)'
;SIAKLSKQISELSNEIKEMDEAVAKATSIRNAEKEKNTETVKDAKEAQVAVEQALQVLKDFYAKAGEATALLQQPEIFDKPYQGQQGESGGVVGMLEVIQSDFARLETETKASEDQAQASYEKFVEDTTVDKTAKNKDV
;
A
#
# COMPACT_ATOMS: atom_id res chain seq x y z
N SER A 1 -10.79 45.64 30.74
CA SER A 1 -11.96 45.54 31.64
C SER A 1 -12.18 44.09 31.99
N ILE A 2 -12.78 43.79 33.16
CA ILE A 2 -13.10 42.42 33.58
C ILE A 2 -13.91 41.69 32.48
N ALA A 3 -14.86 42.39 31.86
CA ALA A 3 -15.64 41.85 30.74
C ALA A 3 -14.80 41.40 29.52
N LYS A 4 -13.68 42.08 29.22
CA LYS A 4 -12.77 41.68 28.14
C LYS A 4 -12.02 40.40 28.50
N LEU A 5 -11.51 40.31 29.73
CA LEU A 5 -10.80 39.13 30.23
C LEU A 5 -11.73 37.90 30.27
N SER A 6 -12.95 38.04 30.79
CA SER A 6 -13.93 36.95 30.80
C SER A 6 -14.29 36.45 29.40
N LYS A 7 -14.37 37.35 28.41
CA LYS A 7 -14.61 36.98 27.02
C LYS A 7 -13.43 36.17 26.45
N GLN A 8 -12.20 36.64 26.67
CA GLN A 8 -10.98 35.96 26.20
C GLN A 8 -10.82 34.57 26.82
N ILE A 9 -11.08 34.41 28.13
CA ILE A 9 -11.03 33.10 28.81
C ILE A 9 -12.05 32.12 28.18
N SER A 10 -13.26 32.60 27.88
CA SER A 10 -14.30 31.78 27.23
C SER A 10 -13.90 31.37 25.81
N GLU A 11 -13.33 32.29 25.03
CA GLU A 11 -12.82 32.01 23.68
C GLU A 11 -11.68 30.99 23.72
N LEU A 12 -10.68 31.18 24.58
CA LEU A 12 -9.57 30.22 24.76
C LEU A 12 -10.05 28.84 25.21
N SER A 13 -11.04 28.77 26.11
CA SER A 13 -11.62 27.50 26.55
C SER A 13 -12.32 26.75 25.41
N ASN A 14 -13.00 27.48 24.51
CA ASN A 14 -13.62 26.88 23.32
C ASN A 14 -12.57 26.40 22.33
N GLU A 15 -11.53 27.19 22.07
CA GLU A 15 -10.42 26.80 21.18
C GLU A 15 -9.71 25.54 21.69
N ILE A 16 -9.46 25.43 23.01
CA ILE A 16 -8.89 24.23 23.63
C ILE A 16 -9.77 22.99 23.40
N LYS A 17 -11.09 23.16 23.51
CA LYS A 17 -12.04 22.06 23.28
C LYS A 17 -12.05 21.63 21.81
N GLU A 18 -12.04 22.58 20.89
CA GLU A 18 -11.97 22.30 19.44
C GLU A 18 -10.67 21.58 19.07
N MET A 19 -9.55 21.94 19.71
CA MET A 19 -8.26 21.23 19.55
C MET A 19 -8.33 19.78 20.01
N ASP A 20 -8.97 19.50 21.15
CA ASP A 20 -9.14 18.14 21.65
C ASP A 20 -10.00 17.29 20.71
N GLU A 21 -11.09 17.87 20.20
CA GLU A 21 -11.94 17.22 19.21
C GLU A 21 -11.17 16.94 17.90
N ALA A 22 -10.33 17.88 17.45
CA ALA A 22 -9.51 17.72 16.27
C ALA A 22 -8.46 16.61 16.44
N VAL A 23 -7.77 16.55 17.58
CA VAL A 23 -6.79 15.49 17.90
C VAL A 23 -7.48 14.12 17.99
N ALA A 24 -8.64 14.03 18.62
CA ALA A 24 -9.41 12.79 18.70
C ALA A 24 -9.80 12.29 17.30
N LYS A 25 -10.30 13.19 16.43
CA LYS A 25 -10.66 12.86 15.06
C LYS A 25 -9.44 12.43 14.24
N ALA A 26 -8.33 13.19 14.31
CA ALA A 26 -7.09 12.85 13.63
C ALA A 26 -6.56 11.47 14.06
N THR A 27 -6.61 11.17 15.37
CA THR A 27 -6.20 9.87 15.93
C THR A 27 -7.06 8.73 15.40
N SER A 28 -8.38 8.92 15.32
CA SER A 28 -9.29 7.92 14.74
C SER A 28 -8.99 7.66 13.27
N ILE A 29 -8.77 8.71 12.47
CA ILE A 29 -8.43 8.59 11.05
C ILE A 29 -7.09 7.86 10.90
N ARG A 30 -6.09 8.26 11.68
CA ARG A 30 -4.75 7.67 11.66
C ARG A 30 -4.76 6.17 11.95
N ASN A 31 -5.56 5.73 12.93
CA ASN A 31 -5.68 4.32 13.27
C ASN A 31 -6.33 3.51 12.15
N ALA A 32 -7.42 4.02 11.56
CA ALA A 32 -8.09 3.37 10.45
C ALA A 32 -7.21 3.29 9.19
N GLU A 33 -6.48 4.37 8.89
CA GLU A 33 -5.51 4.41 7.80
C GLU A 33 -4.37 3.41 8.02
N LYS A 34 -3.80 3.37 9.24
CA LYS A 34 -2.73 2.43 9.61
C LYS A 34 -3.13 0.98 9.39
N GLU A 35 -4.33 0.62 9.84
CA GLU A 35 -4.86 -0.73 9.72
C GLU A 35 -4.97 -1.13 8.24
N LYS A 36 -5.61 -0.27 7.43
CA LYS A 36 -5.77 -0.49 6.00
C LYS A 36 -4.43 -0.56 5.25
N ASN A 37 -3.48 0.32 5.58
CA ASN A 37 -2.16 0.32 4.96
C ASN A 37 -1.37 -0.94 5.32
N THR A 38 -1.50 -1.42 6.56
CA THR A 38 -0.87 -2.67 7.01
C THR A 38 -1.43 -3.88 6.25
N GLU A 39 -2.75 -3.96 6.09
CA GLU A 39 -3.40 -5.00 5.28
C GLU A 39 -2.97 -4.93 3.82
N THR A 40 -2.99 -3.73 3.21
CA THR A 40 -2.57 -3.53 1.81
C THR A 40 -1.12 -3.96 1.57
N VAL A 41 -0.20 -3.63 2.47
CA VAL A 41 1.21 -4.05 2.38
C VAL A 41 1.35 -5.57 2.51
N LYS A 42 0.55 -6.20 3.39
CA LYS A 42 0.55 -7.65 3.56
C LYS A 42 0.04 -8.34 2.29
N ASP A 43 -1.10 -7.91 1.77
CA ASP A 43 -1.72 -8.48 0.58
C ASP A 43 -0.82 -8.30 -0.65
N ALA A 44 -0.16 -7.14 -0.80
CA ALA A 44 0.80 -6.90 -1.87
C ALA A 44 1.97 -7.88 -1.81
N LYS A 45 2.50 -8.20 -0.63
CA LYS A 45 3.57 -9.20 -0.46
C LYS A 45 3.11 -10.61 -0.80
N GLU A 46 1.94 -11.00 -0.31
CA GLU A 46 1.37 -12.33 -0.61
C GLU A 46 1.11 -12.47 -2.12
N ALA A 47 0.60 -11.43 -2.77
CA ALA A 47 0.41 -11.39 -4.21
C ALA A 47 1.72 -11.47 -5.00
N GLN A 48 2.78 -10.78 -4.57
CA GLN A 48 4.11 -10.91 -5.19
C GLN A 48 4.61 -12.36 -5.17
N VAL A 49 4.48 -13.06 -4.02
CA VAL A 49 4.89 -14.46 -3.89
C VAL A 49 4.05 -15.37 -4.78
N ALA A 50 2.73 -15.16 -4.83
CA ALA A 50 1.85 -15.95 -5.67
C ALA A 50 2.16 -15.77 -7.17
N VAL A 51 2.44 -14.53 -7.60
CA VAL A 51 2.80 -14.22 -8.99
C VAL A 51 4.16 -14.80 -9.34
N GLU A 52 5.14 -14.75 -8.43
CA GLU A 52 6.45 -15.38 -8.63
C GLU A 52 6.31 -16.90 -8.81
N GLN A 53 5.49 -17.56 -7.99
CA GLN A 53 5.19 -18.99 -8.14
C GLN A 53 4.51 -19.30 -9.48
N ALA A 54 3.53 -18.48 -9.90
CA ALA A 54 2.86 -18.64 -11.18
C ALA A 54 3.83 -18.48 -12.37
N LEU A 55 4.73 -17.50 -12.29
CA LEU A 55 5.80 -17.29 -13.28
C LEU A 55 6.72 -18.51 -13.36
N GLN A 56 7.11 -19.10 -12.23
CA GLN A 56 7.94 -20.30 -12.20
C GLN A 56 7.24 -21.49 -12.88
N VAL A 57 5.97 -21.74 -12.56
CA VAL A 57 5.19 -22.83 -13.16
C VAL A 57 5.06 -22.64 -14.68
N LEU A 58 4.80 -21.42 -15.15
CA LEU A 58 4.72 -21.13 -16.57
C LEU A 58 6.07 -21.29 -17.28
N LYS A 59 7.16 -20.82 -16.67
CA LYS A 59 8.53 -21.01 -17.20
C LYS A 59 8.85 -22.51 -17.34
N ASP A 60 8.56 -23.30 -16.32
CA ASP A 60 8.77 -24.76 -16.34
C ASP A 60 7.91 -25.45 -17.40
N PHE A 61 6.66 -25.02 -17.57
CA PHE A 61 5.75 -25.55 -18.59
C PHE A 61 6.29 -25.30 -20.01
N TYR A 62 6.71 -24.06 -20.31
CA TYR A 62 7.23 -23.73 -21.63
C TYR A 62 8.60 -24.34 -21.91
N ALA A 63 9.46 -24.46 -20.89
CA ALA A 63 10.72 -25.18 -21.00
C ALA A 63 10.50 -26.67 -21.36
N LYS A 64 9.62 -27.36 -20.61
CA LYS A 64 9.27 -28.77 -20.88
C LYS A 64 8.59 -28.96 -22.22
N ALA A 65 7.73 -28.04 -22.65
CA ALA A 65 7.10 -28.09 -23.97
C ALA A 65 8.13 -27.97 -25.11
N GLY A 66 9.16 -27.12 -24.94
CA GLY A 66 10.28 -27.00 -25.87
C GLY A 66 11.17 -28.24 -25.91
N GLU A 67 11.50 -28.83 -24.76
CA GLU A 67 12.27 -30.08 -24.68
C GLU A 67 11.52 -31.28 -25.27
N ALA A 68 10.22 -31.42 -24.97
CA ALA A 68 9.40 -32.51 -25.48
C ALA A 68 9.24 -32.46 -27.01
N THR A 69 9.18 -31.27 -27.60
CA THR A 69 9.17 -31.13 -29.07
C THR A 69 10.53 -31.39 -29.71
N ALA A 70 11.64 -31.16 -29.00
CA ALA A 70 12.99 -31.46 -29.49
C ALA A 70 13.33 -32.97 -29.46
N LEU A 71 12.70 -33.75 -28.57
CA LEU A 71 12.99 -35.18 -28.36
C LEU A 71 12.12 -36.13 -29.21
N LEU A 72 11.06 -35.64 -29.86
CA LEU A 72 10.18 -36.46 -30.70
C LEU A 72 10.68 -36.50 -32.15
N GLN A 73 11.24 -37.65 -32.57
CA GLN A 73 11.28 -38.03 -33.98
C GLN A 73 9.84 -38.31 -34.43
N GLN A 74 9.31 -37.46 -35.31
CA GLN A 74 7.89 -37.37 -35.63
C GLN A 74 7.41 -38.53 -36.52
N PRO A 75 6.31 -39.24 -36.19
CA PRO A 75 5.55 -39.99 -37.18
C PRO A 75 4.74 -39.02 -38.07
N GLU A 76 4.77 -39.23 -39.39
CA GLU A 76 4.24 -38.39 -40.50
C GLU A 76 2.73 -38.00 -40.43
N ILE A 77 2.03 -38.35 -39.35
CA ILE A 77 0.57 -38.20 -39.19
C ILE A 77 0.14 -36.87 -38.53
N PHE A 78 1.07 -36.11 -37.95
CA PHE A 78 0.79 -34.78 -37.42
C PHE A 78 1.51 -33.72 -38.28
N ASP A 79 0.78 -32.75 -38.84
CA ASP A 79 1.36 -31.72 -39.70
C ASP A 79 2.33 -30.78 -38.96
N LYS A 80 2.15 -30.57 -37.64
CA LYS A 80 3.06 -29.79 -36.78
C LYS A 80 3.10 -30.32 -35.35
N PRO A 81 4.26 -30.33 -34.68
CA PRO A 81 4.34 -30.61 -33.25
C PRO A 81 3.53 -29.58 -32.44
N TYR A 82 2.78 -30.03 -31.42
CA TYR A 82 2.18 -29.12 -30.45
C TYR A 82 3.30 -28.48 -29.61
N GLN A 83 3.72 -27.28 -30.00
CA GLN A 83 4.79 -26.54 -29.33
C GLN A 83 4.34 -25.86 -28.03
N GLY A 84 3.10 -26.07 -27.57
CA GLY A 84 2.59 -25.43 -26.35
C GLY A 84 2.30 -23.93 -26.49
N GLN A 85 1.97 -23.46 -27.71
CA GLN A 85 1.68 -22.04 -27.99
C GLN A 85 2.81 -21.07 -27.57
N GLN A 86 4.08 -21.40 -27.86
CA GLN A 86 5.24 -20.57 -27.48
C GLN A 86 5.15 -19.10 -27.90
N GLY A 87 4.40 -18.79 -28.97
CA GLY A 87 4.17 -17.42 -29.43
C GLY A 87 3.26 -16.57 -28.52
N GLU A 88 2.36 -17.19 -27.75
CA GLU A 88 1.49 -16.50 -26.78
C GLU A 88 2.09 -16.47 -25.36
N SER A 89 3.11 -17.30 -25.09
CA SER A 89 3.85 -17.35 -23.81
C SER A 89 4.39 -15.99 -23.39
N GLY A 90 4.90 -15.20 -24.34
CA GLY A 90 5.47 -13.88 -24.05
C GLY A 90 4.42 -12.89 -23.53
N GLY A 91 3.16 -13.02 -23.96
CA GLY A 91 2.08 -12.13 -23.53
C GLY A 91 1.65 -12.37 -22.09
N VAL A 92 1.44 -13.63 -21.71
CA VAL A 92 0.98 -13.98 -20.35
C VAL A 92 2.11 -13.84 -19.33
N VAL A 93 3.33 -14.25 -19.67
CA VAL A 93 4.50 -14.06 -18.80
C VAL A 93 4.79 -12.57 -18.62
N GLY A 94 4.77 -11.78 -19.70
CA GLY A 94 4.97 -10.33 -19.63
C GLY A 94 3.89 -9.63 -18.80
N MET A 95 2.62 -10.04 -18.92
CA MET A 95 1.55 -9.51 -18.07
C MET A 95 1.78 -9.81 -16.58
N LEU A 96 2.20 -11.03 -16.24
CA LEU A 96 2.50 -11.40 -14.86
C LEU A 96 3.72 -10.67 -14.29
N GLU A 97 4.75 -10.41 -15.11
CA GLU A 97 5.91 -9.59 -14.71
C GLU A 97 5.50 -8.13 -14.44
N VAL A 98 4.59 -7.57 -15.25
CA VAL A 98 4.02 -6.23 -14.99
C VAL A 98 3.22 -6.22 -13.69
N ILE A 99 2.36 -7.22 -13.48
CA ILE A 99 1.58 -7.35 -12.23
C ILE A 99 2.51 -7.47 -11.02
N GLN A 100 3.59 -8.24 -11.11
CA GLN A 100 4.59 -8.36 -10.04
C GLN A 100 5.20 -7.00 -9.70
N SER A 101 5.62 -6.25 -10.73
CA SER A 101 6.16 -4.90 -10.59
C SER A 101 5.15 -3.94 -9.97
N ASP A 102 3.88 -4.04 -10.37
CA ASP A 102 2.81 -3.22 -9.80
C ASP A 102 2.58 -3.49 -8.32
N PHE A 103 2.63 -4.76 -7.87
CA PHE A 103 2.54 -5.08 -6.44
C PHE A 103 3.77 -4.63 -5.66
N ALA A 104 4.97 -4.72 -6.23
CA ALA A 104 6.20 -4.20 -5.60
C ALA A 104 6.16 -2.67 -5.45
N ARG A 105 5.65 -1.97 -6.47
CA ARG A 105 5.41 -0.53 -6.43
C ARG A 105 4.35 -0.19 -5.40
N LEU A 106 3.21 -0.88 -5.40
CA LEU A 106 2.13 -0.67 -4.44
C LEU A 106 2.62 -0.81 -2.99
N GLU A 107 3.41 -1.85 -2.70
CA GLU A 107 4.01 -2.05 -1.38
C GLU A 107 4.89 -0.85 -0.98
N THR A 108 5.76 -0.41 -1.88
CA THR A 108 6.72 0.67 -1.62
C THR A 108 6.01 2.02 -1.43
N GLU A 109 5.07 2.35 -2.32
CA GLU A 109 4.29 3.58 -2.25
C GLU A 109 3.41 3.62 -1.00
N THR A 110 2.79 2.49 -0.63
CA THR A 110 1.95 2.42 0.58
C THR A 110 2.78 2.63 1.84
N LYS A 111 3.97 2.01 1.94
CA LYS A 111 4.88 2.24 3.07
C LYS A 111 5.34 3.68 3.16
N ALA A 112 5.75 4.28 2.03
CA ALA A 112 6.17 5.67 2.01
C ALA A 112 5.04 6.63 2.42
N SER A 113 3.81 6.36 1.96
CA SER A 113 2.62 7.10 2.37
C SER A 113 2.34 6.95 3.86
N GLU A 114 2.46 5.73 4.41
CA GLU A 114 2.28 5.46 5.84
C GLU A 114 3.32 6.20 6.71
N ASP A 115 4.58 6.22 6.29
CA ASP A 115 5.64 6.98 6.99
C ASP A 115 5.35 8.49 6.98
N GLN A 116 4.91 9.01 5.83
CA GLN A 116 4.54 10.43 5.71
C GLN A 116 3.30 10.78 6.54
N ALA A 117 2.29 9.91 6.55
CA ALA A 117 1.08 10.07 7.34
C ALA A 117 1.40 10.05 8.84
N GLN A 118 2.28 9.13 9.28
CA GLN A 118 2.75 9.09 10.67
C GLN A 118 3.46 10.38 11.06
N ALA A 119 4.43 10.85 10.27
CA ALA A 119 5.18 12.05 10.57
C ALA A 119 4.28 13.30 10.63
N SER A 120 3.30 13.39 9.72
CA SER A 120 2.33 14.50 9.69
C SER A 120 1.41 14.47 10.91
N TYR A 121 0.97 13.29 11.34
CA TYR A 121 0.16 13.11 12.54
C TYR A 121 0.94 13.46 13.81
N GLU A 122 2.17 12.97 13.95
CA GLU A 122 3.04 13.28 15.10
C GLU A 122 3.25 14.78 15.23
N LYS A 123 3.59 15.44 14.13
CA LYS A 123 3.75 16.90 14.10
C LYS A 123 2.46 17.63 14.48
N PHE A 124 1.33 17.21 13.94
CA PHE A 124 0.04 17.82 14.27
C PHE A 124 -0.29 17.70 15.76
N VAL A 125 -0.06 16.53 16.36
CA VAL A 125 -0.30 16.31 17.79
C VAL A 125 0.67 17.12 18.65
N GLU A 126 1.94 17.20 18.25
CA GLU A 126 2.95 18.02 18.94
C GLU A 126 2.57 19.51 18.91
N ASP A 127 2.33 20.06 17.72
CA ASP A 127 1.95 21.47 17.53
C ASP A 127 0.68 21.81 18.34
N THR A 128 -0.32 20.93 18.30
CA THR A 128 -1.56 21.12 19.05
C THR A 128 -1.34 21.03 20.56
N THR A 129 -0.46 20.13 21.02
CA THR A 129 -0.13 19.99 22.44
C THR A 129 0.58 21.24 22.97
N VAL A 130 1.51 21.79 22.19
CA VAL A 130 2.22 23.03 22.52
C VAL A 130 1.24 24.20 22.61
N ASP A 131 0.37 24.37 21.60
CA ASP A 131 -0.60 25.46 21.57
C ASP A 131 -1.61 25.34 22.72
N LYS A 132 -2.15 24.14 22.94
CA LYS A 132 -3.04 23.86 24.08
C LYS A 132 -2.36 24.19 25.41
N THR A 133 -1.07 23.86 25.58
CA THR A 133 -0.33 24.17 26.81
C THR A 133 -0.16 25.68 27.00
N ALA A 134 0.07 26.44 25.92
CA ALA A 134 0.14 27.89 25.98
C ALA A 134 -1.22 28.49 26.37
N LYS A 135 -2.31 28.09 25.69
CA LYS A 135 -3.66 28.59 25.96
C LYS A 135 -4.14 28.26 27.38
N ASN A 136 -3.82 27.08 27.91
CA ASN A 136 -4.18 26.72 29.29
C ASN A 136 -3.49 27.59 30.35
N LYS A 137 -2.38 28.28 30.04
CA LYS A 137 -1.75 29.23 30.97
C LYS A 137 -2.44 30.60 30.98
N ASP A 138 -3.16 30.91 29.91
CA ASP A 138 -3.84 32.19 29.68
C ASP A 138 -5.34 32.15 30.06
N VAL A 139 -5.86 30.96 30.37
CA VAL A 139 -7.19 30.68 30.95
C VAL A 139 -7.13 30.79 32.47
#